data_AF-A0A7K9TTQ2-F1
#
_entry.id   AF-A0A7K9TTQ2-F1
#
_cell.length_a   1.000
_cell.length_b   1.000
_cell.length_c   1.000
_cell.angle_alpha   90.00
_cell.angle_beta   90.00
_cell.angle_gamma   90.00
#
_symmetry.space_group_name_H-M   'P 1'
#
loop_
_entity.id
_entity.type
_entity.pdbx_description
1 polymer ?
#
loop_
_entity_poly.entity_id
_entity_poly.type
_entity_poly.pdbx_seq_one_letter_code
_entity_poly.pdbx_strand_id
1 'polypeptide(L)'
;VFTKYGKCYMFNSGEEGRPLLTTVKGGTGNGLEIMLDIQQDEYLPIWGETEETTFEAGVKVQIHSQSEPPFVQELGFGVAPGFQTFVATQEQRLTYLPPPWGECRSSDMGLDFFPVYSITACRIDCETRYIVENCNCRMVHMPGDAPFCTPEQYKECAEPALGLLAEKDSNYCICRTPCNLTRYNKELSMVKIPSKTSAKYLEKKFNKSEKYISENILVLDIFFEALNYETIEQKKAYEVAALLGDIGGQMGLFIGASILTILELFDYIYEV
;
A
#
# COMPACT_ATOMS: atom_id res chain seq x y z
N VAL A 1 -6.35 13.71 -5.39
CA VAL A 1 -5.08 13.50 -4.66
C VAL A 1 -3.92 13.85 -5.58
N PHE A 2 -2.84 14.45 -5.07
CA PHE A 2 -1.63 14.69 -5.86
C PHE A 2 -0.62 13.58 -5.56
N THR A 3 0.00 13.03 -6.60
CA THR A 3 1.09 12.05 -6.48
C THR A 3 2.30 12.54 -7.27
N LYS A 4 3.38 11.74 -7.36
CA LYS A 4 4.51 12.06 -8.25
C LYS A 4 4.10 12.20 -9.73
N TYR A 5 3.01 11.55 -10.15
CA TYR A 5 2.42 11.69 -11.50
C TYR A 5 1.53 12.94 -11.65
N GLY A 6 1.45 13.79 -10.64
CA GLY A 6 0.60 14.98 -10.66
C GLY A 6 -0.83 14.68 -10.20
N LYS A 7 -1.82 15.12 -10.97
CA LYS A 7 -3.24 15.07 -10.57
C LYS A 7 -3.82 13.66 -10.74
N CYS A 8 -4.10 13.01 -9.61
CA CYS A 8 -4.72 11.68 -9.57
C CYS A 8 -6.09 11.69 -8.89
N TYR A 9 -6.86 10.64 -9.14
CA TYR A 9 -8.21 10.46 -8.61
C TYR A 9 -8.29 9.19 -7.77
N MET A 10 -9.04 9.24 -6.67
CA MET A 10 -9.24 8.12 -5.76
C MET A 10 -10.74 7.83 -5.68
N PHE A 11 -11.12 6.59 -5.96
CA PHE A 11 -12.48 6.10 -5.77
C PHE A 11 -12.61 5.48 -4.37
N ASN A 12 -13.77 5.65 -3.72
CA ASN A 12 -14.07 5.10 -2.40
C ASN A 12 -13.04 5.48 -1.31
N SER A 13 -12.61 6.76 -1.27
CA SER A 13 -11.63 7.26 -0.30
C SER A 13 -12.16 7.34 1.14
N GLY A 14 -13.48 7.48 1.32
CA GLY A 14 -14.08 7.70 2.65
C GLY A 14 -13.83 9.11 3.21
N GLU A 15 -13.21 10.00 2.44
CA GLU A 15 -13.00 11.40 2.81
C GLU A 15 -14.30 12.21 2.76
N GLU A 16 -14.31 13.38 3.40
CA GLU A 16 -15.46 14.32 3.44
C GLU A 16 -16.72 13.72 4.10
N GLY A 17 -16.57 12.72 4.97
CA GLY A 17 -17.68 12.08 5.68
C GLY A 17 -18.56 11.20 4.79
N ARG A 18 -18.10 10.82 3.60
CA ARG A 18 -18.83 9.89 2.72
C ARG A 18 -18.71 8.46 3.26
N PRO A 19 -19.81 7.69 3.31
CA PRO A 19 -19.76 6.31 3.76
C PRO A 19 -18.95 5.44 2.79
N LEU A 20 -18.21 4.48 3.35
CA LEU A 20 -17.48 3.49 2.55
C LEU A 20 -18.44 2.56 1.83
N LEU A 21 -18.15 2.32 0.56
CA LEU A 21 -18.90 1.36 -0.25
C LEU A 21 -18.46 -0.06 0.09
N THR A 22 -19.43 -0.95 0.26
CA THR A 22 -19.22 -2.37 0.56
C THR A 22 -19.87 -3.23 -0.51
N THR A 23 -19.28 -4.39 -0.81
CA THR A 23 -19.89 -5.38 -1.70
C THR A 23 -20.36 -6.62 -0.94
N VAL A 24 -21.46 -7.21 -1.39
CA VAL A 24 -22.10 -8.38 -0.76
C VAL A 24 -22.04 -9.62 -1.64
N LYS A 25 -21.43 -9.54 -2.83
CA LYS A 25 -21.28 -10.65 -3.77
C LYS A 25 -19.96 -10.49 -4.54
N GLY A 26 -19.31 -11.62 -4.82
CA GLY A 26 -18.17 -11.63 -5.74
C GLY A 26 -18.59 -11.45 -7.20
N GLY A 27 -17.60 -11.30 -8.07
CA GLY A 27 -17.77 -11.21 -9.53
C GLY A 27 -17.86 -9.78 -10.08
N THR A 28 -17.61 -9.66 -11.38
CA THR A 28 -17.45 -8.40 -12.12
C THR A 28 -18.61 -7.41 -11.93
N GLY A 29 -19.86 -7.89 -11.94
CA GLY A 29 -21.04 -7.05 -11.80
C GLY A 29 -21.26 -6.42 -10.42
N ASN A 30 -20.47 -6.79 -9.41
CA ASN A 30 -20.57 -6.27 -8.04
C ASN A 30 -19.31 -5.49 -7.63
N GLY A 31 -18.48 -5.11 -8.61
CA GLY A 31 -17.25 -4.34 -8.43
C GLY A 31 -17.35 -2.93 -8.99
N LEU A 32 -16.18 -2.32 -9.19
CA LEU A 32 -16.01 -1.06 -9.90
C LEU A 32 -15.76 -1.35 -11.38
N GLU A 33 -16.57 -0.80 -12.26
CA GLU A 33 -16.35 -0.78 -13.71
C GLU A 33 -16.20 0.67 -14.16
N ILE A 34 -15.07 1.01 -14.77
CA ILE A 34 -14.82 2.35 -15.33
C ILE A 34 -14.29 2.24 -16.76
N MET A 35 -14.83 3.08 -17.63
CA MET A 35 -14.32 3.30 -18.98
C MET A 35 -13.60 4.65 -18.99
N LEU A 36 -12.32 4.64 -19.34
CA LEU A 36 -11.47 5.83 -19.37
C LEU A 36 -10.99 6.10 -20.80
N ASP A 37 -10.84 7.38 -21.10
CA ASP A 37 -10.15 7.90 -22.28
C ASP A 37 -8.83 8.51 -21.80
N ILE A 38 -7.70 7.97 -22.24
CA ILE A 38 -6.38 8.47 -21.81
C ILE A 38 -5.95 9.73 -22.56
N GLN A 39 -6.64 10.12 -23.63
CA GLN A 39 -6.38 11.36 -24.37
C GLN A 39 -4.91 11.52 -24.82
N GLN A 40 -4.37 10.56 -25.58
CA GLN A 40 -3.01 10.63 -26.13
C GLN A 40 -2.77 11.88 -27.00
N ASP A 41 -3.83 12.52 -27.50
CA ASP A 41 -3.76 13.80 -28.22
C ASP A 41 -3.30 14.98 -27.35
N GLU A 42 -3.46 14.90 -26.03
CA GLU A 42 -3.04 15.91 -25.05
C GLU A 42 -1.67 15.58 -24.42
N TYR A 43 -1.00 14.50 -24.83
CA TYR A 43 0.29 14.13 -24.29
C TYR A 43 1.36 15.14 -24.70
N LEU A 44 2.21 15.51 -23.76
CA LEU A 44 3.31 16.42 -24.03
C LEU A 44 4.30 15.75 -25.00
N PRO A 45 4.65 16.40 -26.11
CA PRO A 45 5.63 15.86 -27.04
C PRO A 45 7.00 15.75 -26.36
N ILE A 46 7.64 14.59 -26.55
CA ILE A 46 8.94 14.29 -25.93
C ILE A 46 10.05 14.82 -26.85
N TRP A 47 10.80 15.81 -26.37
CA TRP A 47 11.93 16.43 -27.10
C TRP A 47 13.30 16.18 -26.46
N GLY A 48 13.34 15.46 -25.34
CA GLY A 48 14.56 15.07 -24.61
C GLY A 48 14.22 14.11 -23.47
N GLU A 49 15.22 13.40 -22.97
CA GLU A 49 15.07 12.51 -21.81
C GLU A 49 15.17 13.31 -20.51
N THR A 50 14.10 13.30 -19.72
CA THR A 50 14.09 13.72 -18.31
C THR A 50 13.46 12.60 -17.47
N GLU A 51 13.68 12.58 -16.15
CA GLU A 51 13.04 11.58 -15.28
C GLU A 51 11.50 11.65 -15.31
N GLU A 52 10.93 12.79 -15.72
CA GLU A 52 9.49 12.98 -15.89
C GLU A 52 8.97 12.57 -17.28
N THR A 53 9.84 12.30 -18.26
CA THR A 53 9.40 11.83 -19.59
C THR A 53 9.03 10.36 -19.57
N THR A 54 7.73 10.07 -19.70
CA THR A 54 7.22 8.70 -19.79
C THR A 54 6.94 8.33 -21.25
N PHE A 55 7.56 7.25 -21.72
CA PHE A 55 7.30 6.69 -23.06
C PHE A 55 6.04 5.80 -23.10
N GLU A 56 5.43 5.55 -21.95
CA GLU A 56 4.28 4.65 -21.78
C GLU A 56 2.96 5.40 -22.01
N ALA A 57 1.99 4.72 -22.63
CA ALA A 57 0.61 5.20 -22.75
C ALA A 57 -0.33 4.26 -22.00
N GLY A 58 -1.13 4.81 -21.09
CA GLY A 58 -2.01 4.06 -20.21
C GLY A 58 -2.21 4.78 -18.87
N VAL A 59 -2.74 4.05 -17.89
CA VAL A 59 -2.93 4.57 -16.53
C VAL A 59 -2.25 3.65 -15.52
N LYS A 60 -1.70 4.23 -14.46
CA LYS A 60 -1.25 3.48 -13.27
C LYS A 60 -2.32 3.49 -12.20
N VAL A 61 -2.61 2.33 -11.66
CA VAL A 61 -3.66 2.10 -10.67
C VAL A 61 -3.06 1.44 -9.44
N GLN A 62 -3.46 1.89 -8.26
CA GLN A 62 -3.11 1.25 -7.00
C GLN A 62 -4.41 0.92 -6.25
N ILE A 63 -4.49 -0.30 -5.73
CA ILE A 63 -5.56 -0.74 -4.84
C ILE A 63 -4.96 -0.80 -3.44
N HIS A 64 -5.51 -0.03 -2.51
CA HIS A 64 -5.01 0.11 -1.15
C HIS A 64 -6.15 0.30 -0.16
N SER A 65 -5.85 0.14 1.13
CA SER A 65 -6.79 0.46 2.22
C SER A 65 -7.02 1.98 2.30
N GLN A 66 -8.21 2.41 2.72
CA GLN A 66 -8.51 3.84 2.92
C GLN A 66 -7.65 4.49 4.01
N SER A 67 -7.13 3.70 4.95
CA SER A 67 -6.22 4.18 6.00
C SER A 67 -4.79 4.44 5.51
N GLU A 68 -4.48 4.05 4.27
CA GLU A 68 -3.14 4.12 3.69
C GLU A 68 -3.10 5.15 2.56
N PRO A 69 -2.13 6.10 2.56
CA PRO A 69 -1.99 7.04 1.45
C PRO A 69 -1.48 6.36 0.18
N PRO A 70 -1.84 6.89 -1.01
CA PRO A 70 -1.43 6.30 -2.28
C PRO A 70 0.07 6.57 -2.55
N PHE A 71 0.76 5.54 -3.03
CA PHE A 71 2.17 5.55 -3.43
C PHE A 71 2.33 4.86 -4.81
N VAL A 72 1.63 5.42 -5.79
CA VAL A 72 1.37 4.81 -7.10
C VAL A 72 2.64 4.61 -7.93
N GLN A 73 3.66 5.45 -7.72
CA GLN A 73 4.94 5.36 -8.43
C GLN A 73 5.65 4.03 -8.26
N GLU A 74 5.55 3.42 -7.08
CA GLU A 74 6.20 2.14 -6.76
C GLU A 74 5.21 0.98 -6.63
N LEU A 75 4.04 1.20 -6.03
CA LEU A 75 3.08 0.14 -5.72
C LEU A 75 1.95 -0.01 -6.75
N GLY A 76 1.89 0.90 -7.73
CA GLY A 76 0.88 0.87 -8.79
C GLY A 76 1.17 -0.17 -9.87
N PHE A 77 0.11 -0.71 -10.48
CA PHE A 77 0.17 -1.54 -11.68
C PHE A 77 -0.35 -0.76 -12.90
N GLY A 78 0.17 -1.07 -14.08
CA GLY A 78 -0.23 -0.42 -15.33
C GLY A 78 -1.46 -1.06 -15.96
N VAL A 79 -2.31 -0.24 -16.57
CA VAL A 79 -3.48 -0.64 -17.37
C VAL A 79 -3.37 0.01 -18.74
N ALA A 80 -3.38 -0.82 -19.78
CA ALA A 80 -3.16 -0.40 -21.15
C ALA A 80 -4.45 0.01 -21.88
N PRO A 81 -4.39 0.98 -22.81
CA PRO A 81 -5.48 1.27 -23.73
C PRO A 81 -5.73 0.13 -24.73
N GLY A 82 -6.95 0.05 -25.24
CA GLY A 82 -7.38 -1.00 -26.16
C GLY A 82 -7.71 -2.34 -25.48
N PHE A 83 -7.71 -2.37 -24.15
CA PHE A 83 -8.05 -3.55 -23.36
C PHE A 83 -9.11 -3.23 -22.29
N GLN A 84 -9.97 -4.22 -22.05
CA GLN A 84 -10.74 -4.32 -20.82
C GLN A 84 -9.95 -5.20 -19.87
N THR A 85 -9.52 -4.62 -18.76
CA THR A 85 -8.67 -5.26 -17.75
C THR A 85 -9.51 -5.65 -16.55
N PHE A 86 -9.59 -6.94 -16.28
CA PHE A 86 -10.23 -7.51 -15.11
C PHE A 86 -9.19 -7.70 -14.02
N VAL A 87 -9.45 -7.11 -12.86
CA VAL A 87 -8.62 -7.19 -11.67
C VAL A 87 -9.43 -7.90 -10.59
N ALA A 88 -9.24 -9.22 -10.50
CA ALA A 88 -9.83 -10.01 -9.43
C ALA A 88 -9.02 -9.81 -8.16
N THR A 89 -9.67 -9.34 -7.09
CA THR A 89 -9.02 -9.01 -5.82
C THR A 89 -9.41 -9.94 -4.70
N GLN A 90 -8.49 -10.16 -3.76
CA GLN A 90 -8.75 -10.87 -2.50
C GLN A 90 -8.18 -10.05 -1.33
N GLU A 91 -9.00 -9.82 -0.30
CA GLU A 91 -8.58 -9.14 0.92
C GLU A 91 -7.74 -10.09 1.79
N GLN A 92 -6.54 -9.66 2.16
CA GLN A 92 -5.68 -10.34 3.11
C GLN A 92 -5.45 -9.46 4.34
N ARG A 93 -5.71 -10.00 5.52
CA ARG A 93 -5.43 -9.36 6.81
C ARG A 93 -4.21 -10.00 7.45
N LEU A 94 -3.16 -9.23 7.60
CA LEU A 94 -1.89 -9.68 8.16
C LEU A 94 -1.74 -9.11 9.57
N THR A 95 -1.48 -9.99 10.53
CA THR A 95 -1.22 -9.63 11.92
C THR A 95 0.16 -10.12 12.33
N TYR A 96 1.04 -9.19 12.67
CA TYR A 96 2.42 -9.43 13.10
C TYR A 96 2.57 -9.30 14.61
N LEU A 97 3.61 -9.93 15.15
CA LEU A 97 3.95 -9.81 16.57
C LEU A 97 4.96 -8.69 16.83
N PRO A 98 4.80 -7.95 17.95
CA PRO A 98 5.75 -6.93 18.36
C PRO A 98 7.02 -7.56 18.95
N PRO A 99 8.08 -6.74 19.16
CA PRO A 99 9.25 -7.16 19.91
C PRO A 99 8.87 -7.69 21.31
N PRO A 100 9.48 -8.77 21.81
CA PRO A 100 10.65 -9.50 21.30
C PRO A 100 10.37 -10.61 20.27
N TRP A 101 9.10 -10.90 19.92
CA TRP A 101 8.77 -12.02 19.02
C TRP A 101 8.85 -11.66 17.53
N GLY A 102 8.67 -10.39 17.20
CA GLY A 102 8.81 -9.85 15.85
C GLY A 102 9.26 -8.40 15.90
N GLU A 103 9.15 -7.69 14.78
CA GLU A 103 9.64 -6.30 14.64
C GLU A 103 8.54 -5.29 14.30
N CYS A 104 7.27 -5.65 14.47
CA CYS A 104 6.19 -4.75 14.10
C CYS A 104 6.06 -3.54 15.05
N ARG A 105 5.60 -2.42 14.50
CA ARG A 105 5.24 -1.20 15.24
C ARG A 105 3.74 -1.19 15.49
N SER A 106 3.31 -0.93 16.74
CA SER A 106 1.89 -0.76 17.05
C SER A 106 1.37 0.53 16.41
N SER A 107 0.17 0.46 15.83
CA SER A 107 -0.45 1.53 15.06
C SER A 107 -1.08 2.64 15.91
N ASP A 108 -0.93 2.59 17.25
CA ASP A 108 -1.65 3.45 18.20
C ASP A 108 -1.13 4.90 18.26
N MET A 109 0.06 5.16 17.70
CA MET A 109 0.58 6.52 17.48
C MET A 109 0.70 6.79 15.98
N GLY A 110 -0.08 7.76 15.50
CA GLY A 110 0.03 8.31 14.16
C GLY A 110 1.37 9.00 13.91
N LEU A 111 1.54 9.50 12.68
CA LEU A 111 2.66 10.34 12.27
C LEU A 111 2.24 11.82 12.32
N ASP A 112 3.20 12.73 12.16
CA ASP A 112 2.93 14.18 12.20
C ASP A 112 1.88 14.60 11.15
N PHE A 113 1.90 13.97 9.97
CA PHE A 113 0.99 14.28 8.87
C PHE A 113 -0.16 13.29 8.66
N PHE A 114 -0.12 12.11 9.29
CA PHE A 114 -1.08 11.04 9.01
C PHE A 114 -1.64 10.45 10.32
N PRO A 115 -2.98 10.32 10.44
CA PRO A 115 -3.60 9.84 11.68
C PRO A 115 -3.33 8.36 11.95
N VAL A 116 -3.12 7.56 10.90
CA VAL A 116 -2.88 6.12 10.99
C VAL A 116 -1.50 5.81 10.43
N TYR A 117 -0.72 5.03 11.18
CA TYR A 117 0.58 4.57 10.72
C TYR A 117 0.43 3.49 9.65
N SER A 118 1.02 3.74 8.47
CA SER A 118 1.28 2.75 7.43
C SER A 118 2.74 2.88 6.96
N ILE A 119 3.22 1.87 6.23
CA ILE A 119 4.59 1.89 5.68
C ILE A 119 4.75 3.05 4.70
N THR A 120 3.76 3.25 3.83
CA THR A 120 3.72 4.35 2.86
C THR A 120 3.60 5.72 3.53
N ALA A 121 2.78 5.87 4.57
CA ALA A 121 2.68 7.11 5.33
C ALA A 121 4.03 7.47 5.97
N CYS A 122 4.72 6.48 6.56
CA CYS A 122 6.06 6.66 7.13
C CYS A 122 7.09 7.09 6.09
N ARG A 123 7.05 6.49 4.89
CA ARG A 123 7.96 6.87 3.80
C ARG A 123 7.71 8.29 3.30
N ILE A 124 6.44 8.64 3.05
CA ILE A 124 6.07 10.00 2.61
C ILE A 124 6.48 11.03 3.68
N ASP A 125 6.24 10.74 4.95
CA ASP A 125 6.66 11.58 6.08
C ASP A 125 8.18 11.78 6.10
N CYS A 126 8.95 10.69 5.96
CA CYS A 126 10.41 10.75 5.95
C CYS A 126 10.98 11.51 4.74
N GLU A 127 10.46 11.25 3.54
CA GLU A 127 10.83 11.94 2.30
C GLU A 127 10.52 13.44 2.40
N THR A 128 9.33 13.79 2.93
CA THR A 128 8.92 15.18 3.14
C THR A 128 9.85 15.90 4.10
N ARG A 129 10.15 15.29 5.25
CA ARG A 129 11.04 15.88 6.25
C ARG A 129 12.45 16.08 5.70
N TYR A 130 12.99 15.11 4.97
CA TYR A 130 14.31 15.21 4.35
C TYR A 130 14.40 16.37 3.33
N ILE A 131 13.37 16.54 2.51
CA ILE A 131 13.34 17.60 1.49
C ILE A 131 13.13 18.98 2.13
N VAL A 132 12.29 19.08 3.16
CA VAL A 132 12.13 20.33 3.91
C VAL A 132 13.42 20.72 4.63
N GLU A 133 14.11 19.76 5.26
CA GLU A 133 15.39 20.00 5.96
C GLU A 133 16.51 20.46 4.99
N ASN A 134 16.60 19.88 3.78
CA ASN A 134 17.69 20.15 2.85
C ASN A 134 17.39 21.27 1.83
N CYS A 135 16.14 21.39 1.38
CA CYS A 135 15.74 22.31 0.31
C CYS A 135 14.80 23.43 0.78
N ASN A 136 14.35 23.42 2.04
CA ASN A 136 13.41 24.42 2.62
C ASN A 136 12.09 24.58 1.85
N CYS A 137 11.71 23.55 1.09
CA CYS A 137 10.48 23.51 0.30
C CYS A 137 9.92 22.09 0.32
N ARG A 138 8.72 21.89 -0.22
CA ARG A 138 8.13 20.56 -0.42
C ARG A 138 7.61 20.37 -1.84
N MET A 139 7.58 19.13 -2.30
CA MET A 139 6.96 18.79 -3.58
C MET A 139 5.42 18.85 -3.49
N VAL A 140 4.75 18.93 -4.64
CA VAL A 140 3.29 19.14 -4.70
C VAL A 140 2.46 18.02 -4.05
N HIS A 141 2.99 16.80 -4.01
CA HIS A 141 2.33 15.63 -3.44
C HIS A 141 2.69 15.37 -1.97
N MET A 142 3.66 16.10 -1.43
CA MET A 142 4.11 15.95 -0.05
C MET A 142 3.16 16.70 0.90
N PRO A 143 2.79 16.13 2.05
CA PRO A 143 1.98 16.81 3.05
C PRO A 143 2.73 17.95 3.76
N GLY A 144 2.01 18.68 4.63
CA GLY A 144 2.57 19.74 5.47
C GLY A 144 2.43 21.17 4.92
N ASP A 145 2.87 22.13 5.73
CA ASP A 145 2.66 23.57 5.50
C ASP A 145 3.87 24.29 4.88
N ALA A 146 4.95 23.57 4.60
CA ALA A 146 6.12 24.11 3.91
C ALA A 146 5.73 24.66 2.52
N PRO A 147 6.45 25.70 2.02
CA PRO A 147 6.16 26.26 0.71
C PRO A 147 6.47 25.24 -0.40
N PHE A 148 5.72 25.30 -1.49
CA PHE A 148 5.99 24.48 -2.66
C PHE A 148 7.34 24.87 -3.30
N CYS A 149 8.12 23.88 -3.73
CA CYS A 149 9.36 24.11 -4.46
C CYS A 149 9.09 24.80 -5.80
N THR A 150 9.95 25.76 -6.19
CA THR A 150 9.94 26.33 -7.54
C THR A 150 10.49 25.31 -8.55
N PRO A 151 10.22 25.45 -9.86
CA PRO A 151 10.78 24.54 -10.87
C PRO A 151 12.32 24.46 -10.85
N GLU A 152 13.00 25.56 -10.51
CA GLU A 152 14.46 25.61 -10.34
C GLU A 152 14.90 24.77 -9.13
N GLN A 153 14.26 24.95 -7.97
CA GLN A 153 14.53 24.15 -6.77
C GLN A 153 14.22 22.66 -6.98
N TYR A 154 13.22 22.36 -7.81
CA TYR A 154 12.85 20.99 -8.14
C TYR A 154 14.02 20.25 -8.80
N LYS A 155 14.58 20.84 -9.85
CA LYS A 155 15.68 20.30 -10.64
C LYS A 155 17.03 20.34 -9.89
N GLU A 156 17.31 21.44 -9.18
CA GLU A 156 18.62 21.66 -8.58
C GLU A 156 18.79 21.01 -7.21
N CYS A 157 17.69 20.86 -6.44
CA CYS A 157 17.74 20.38 -5.07
C CYS A 157 16.86 19.15 -4.84
N ALA A 158 15.56 19.25 -5.09
CA ALA A 158 14.60 18.26 -4.62
C ALA A 158 14.78 16.89 -5.30
N GLU A 159 14.96 16.85 -6.62
CA GLU A 159 15.23 15.63 -7.38
C GLU A 159 16.56 14.96 -6.98
N PRO A 160 17.73 15.66 -7.03
CA PRO A 160 18.98 15.07 -6.57
C PRO A 160 18.94 14.62 -5.11
N ALA A 161 18.26 15.37 -4.23
CA ALA A 161 18.13 15.01 -2.83
C ALA A 161 17.36 13.71 -2.65
N LEU A 162 16.23 13.52 -3.34
CA LEU A 162 15.50 12.24 -3.32
C LEU A 162 16.33 11.10 -3.92
N GLY A 163 17.08 11.34 -4.99
CA GLY A 163 18.00 10.35 -5.56
C GLY A 163 19.08 9.90 -4.55
N LEU A 164 19.69 10.85 -3.85
CA LEU A 164 20.66 10.57 -2.78
C LEU A 164 20.03 9.86 -1.59
N LEU A 165 18.78 10.18 -1.25
CA LEU A 165 18.04 9.52 -0.19
C LEU A 165 17.80 8.06 -0.56
N ALA A 166 17.39 7.76 -1.80
CA ALA A 166 17.20 6.39 -2.27
C ALA A 166 18.49 5.55 -2.23
N GLU A 167 19.66 6.15 -2.48
CA GLU A 167 20.95 5.47 -2.34
C GLU A 167 21.39 5.26 -0.87
N LYS A 168 21.03 6.19 0.02
CA LYS A 168 21.38 6.16 1.46
C LYS A 168 20.30 5.57 2.36
N ASP A 169 19.21 5.08 1.78
CA ASP A 169 17.91 4.87 2.43
C ASP A 169 18.00 3.95 3.67
N SER A 170 18.91 2.98 3.63
CA SER A 170 19.06 1.93 4.65
C SER A 170 19.21 2.44 6.09
N ASN A 171 19.69 3.67 6.30
CA ASN A 171 19.91 4.23 7.65
C ASN A 171 19.02 5.43 8.01
N TYR A 172 18.39 6.12 7.05
CA TYR A 172 17.69 7.38 7.33
C TYR A 172 16.17 7.19 7.47
N CYS A 173 15.53 6.42 6.58
CA CYS A 173 14.08 6.17 6.63
C CYS A 173 13.76 4.75 7.11
N ILE A 174 13.85 4.51 8.42
CA ILE A 174 13.52 3.20 8.99
C ILE A 174 12.01 3.10 9.24
N CYS A 175 11.27 2.62 8.24
CA CYS A 175 9.84 2.36 8.33
C CYS A 175 9.54 0.90 8.65
N ARG A 176 9.20 0.61 9.92
CA ARG A 176 8.82 -0.73 10.37
C ARG A 176 7.42 -1.11 9.88
N THR A 177 7.18 -2.41 9.72
CA THR A 177 5.84 -2.90 9.35
C THR A 177 4.85 -2.66 10.50
N PRO A 178 3.62 -2.23 10.22
CA PRO A 178 2.57 -2.15 11.24
C PRO A 178 2.18 -3.55 11.70
N CYS A 179 1.77 -3.68 12.96
CA CYS A 179 1.31 -4.97 13.48
C CYS A 179 0.01 -5.46 12.83
N ASN A 180 -0.83 -4.53 12.36
CA ASN A 180 -2.04 -4.85 11.60
C ASN A 180 -1.94 -4.21 10.22
N LEU A 181 -2.03 -5.04 9.18
CA LEU A 181 -1.97 -4.61 7.79
C LEU A 181 -3.09 -5.27 7.00
N THR A 182 -3.76 -4.50 6.14
CA THR A 182 -4.68 -5.05 5.14
C THR A 182 -4.05 -4.89 3.76
N ARG A 183 -3.93 -6.00 3.03
CA ARG A 183 -3.37 -6.06 1.69
C ARG A 183 -4.40 -6.62 0.73
N TYR A 184 -4.39 -6.15 -0.51
CA TYR A 184 -5.23 -6.70 -1.58
C TYR A 184 -4.34 -7.47 -2.57
N ASN A 185 -4.50 -8.79 -2.59
CA ASN A 185 -3.96 -9.58 -3.69
C ASN A 185 -4.78 -9.32 -4.94
N LYS A 186 -4.11 -9.36 -6.10
CA LYS A 186 -4.71 -9.05 -7.39
C LYS A 186 -4.26 -10.05 -8.44
N GLU A 187 -5.21 -10.55 -9.21
CA GLU A 187 -4.99 -11.34 -10.41
C GLU A 187 -5.51 -10.55 -11.61
N LEU A 188 -4.66 -10.34 -12.62
CA LEU A 188 -4.97 -9.53 -13.78
C LEU A 188 -5.26 -10.44 -14.98
N SER A 189 -6.34 -10.14 -15.68
CA SER A 189 -6.64 -10.70 -16.99
C SER A 189 -7.16 -9.62 -17.92
N MET A 190 -6.94 -9.78 -19.23
CA MET A 190 -7.23 -8.73 -20.21
C MET A 190 -7.93 -9.31 -21.43
N VAL A 191 -8.90 -8.58 -21.94
CA VAL A 191 -9.56 -8.86 -23.22
C VAL A 191 -9.53 -7.61 -24.10
N LYS A 192 -9.49 -7.81 -25.43
CA LYS A 192 -9.40 -6.69 -26.37
C LYS A 192 -10.71 -5.90 -26.45
N ILE A 193 -10.61 -4.57 -26.42
CA ILE A 193 -11.71 -3.64 -26.71
C ILE A 193 -11.24 -2.60 -27.74
N PRO A 194 -12.06 -2.23 -28.74
CA PRO A 194 -13.39 -2.74 -29.05
C PRO A 194 -13.39 -4.03 -29.87
N SER A 195 -14.52 -4.73 -29.84
CA SER A 195 -14.85 -5.77 -30.83
C SER A 195 -15.21 -5.13 -32.18
N LYS A 196 -15.15 -5.90 -33.28
CA LYS A 196 -15.48 -5.41 -34.62
C LYS A 196 -16.90 -4.84 -34.72
N THR A 197 -17.85 -5.36 -33.94
CA THR A 197 -19.24 -4.90 -33.93
C THR A 197 -19.42 -3.67 -33.03
N SER A 198 -18.74 -3.63 -31.89
CA SER A 198 -18.84 -2.51 -30.93
C SER A 198 -18.02 -1.28 -31.35
N ALA A 199 -17.01 -1.43 -32.21
CA ALA A 199 -16.19 -0.34 -32.72
C ALA A 199 -17.04 0.80 -33.32
N LYS A 200 -17.91 0.47 -34.29
CA LYS A 200 -18.79 1.46 -34.94
C LYS A 200 -19.76 2.16 -34.00
N TYR A 201 -20.17 1.49 -32.92
CA TYR A 201 -21.05 2.07 -31.91
C TYR A 201 -20.29 3.10 -31.08
N LEU A 202 -19.08 2.75 -30.61
CA LEU A 202 -18.24 3.63 -29.81
C LEU A 202 -17.77 4.85 -30.60
N GLU A 203 -17.43 4.67 -31.88
CA GLU A 203 -17.11 5.79 -32.78
C GLU A 203 -18.23 6.84 -32.81
N LYS A 204 -19.48 6.40 -33.02
CA LYS A 204 -20.64 7.31 -33.08
C LYS A 204 -20.97 7.92 -31.73
N LYS A 205 -20.83 7.15 -30.64
CA LYS A 205 -21.16 7.60 -29.28
C LYS A 205 -20.19 8.70 -28.81
N PHE A 206 -18.90 8.54 -29.09
CA PHE A 206 -17.85 9.46 -28.65
C PHE A 206 -17.41 10.46 -29.74
N ASN A 207 -17.93 10.33 -30.97
CA ASN A 207 -17.54 11.13 -32.14
C ASN A 207 -16.02 11.11 -32.38
N LYS A 208 -15.41 9.92 -32.30
CA LYS A 208 -13.97 9.67 -32.48
C LYS A 208 -13.77 8.52 -33.47
N SER A 209 -12.59 8.44 -34.09
CA SER A 209 -12.28 7.39 -35.07
C SER A 209 -12.03 6.03 -34.41
N GLU A 210 -12.22 4.92 -35.14
CA GLU A 210 -11.97 3.56 -34.65
C GLU A 210 -10.54 3.42 -34.11
N LYS A 211 -9.57 4.01 -34.81
CA LYS A 211 -8.17 4.03 -34.39
C LYS A 211 -8.01 4.75 -33.04
N TYR A 212 -8.63 5.93 -32.88
CA TYR A 212 -8.61 6.66 -31.61
C TYR A 212 -9.21 5.82 -30.48
N ILE A 213 -10.34 5.15 -30.73
CA ILE A 213 -10.97 4.29 -29.72
C ILE A 213 -10.03 3.16 -29.31
N SER A 214 -9.36 2.49 -30.25
CA SER A 214 -8.44 1.39 -29.92
C SER A 214 -7.17 1.84 -29.20
N GLU A 215 -6.72 3.08 -29.43
CA GLU A 215 -5.49 3.62 -28.84
C GLU A 215 -5.72 4.39 -27.55
N ASN A 216 -6.94 4.87 -27.28
CA ASN A 216 -7.20 5.75 -26.13
C ASN A 216 -8.19 5.19 -25.11
N ILE A 217 -9.12 4.33 -25.52
CA ILE A 217 -10.14 3.82 -24.61
C ILE A 217 -9.61 2.58 -23.89
N LEU A 218 -9.76 2.57 -22.58
CA LEU A 218 -9.59 1.39 -21.73
C LEU A 218 -10.81 1.18 -20.85
N VAL A 219 -11.02 -0.07 -20.45
CA VAL A 219 -12.01 -0.42 -19.43
C VAL A 219 -11.27 -1.12 -18.30
N LEU A 220 -11.59 -0.75 -17.06
CA LEU A 220 -11.02 -1.34 -15.86
C LEU A 220 -12.14 -1.84 -14.97
N ASP A 221 -12.09 -3.13 -14.67
CA ASP A 221 -13.00 -3.82 -13.78
C ASP A 221 -12.25 -4.31 -12.55
N ILE A 222 -12.60 -3.79 -11.37
CA ILE A 222 -12.02 -4.21 -10.08
C ILE A 222 -13.11 -4.86 -9.25
N PHE A 223 -12.96 -6.13 -8.90
CA PHE A 223 -13.98 -6.88 -8.17
C PHE A 223 -13.35 -7.95 -7.28
N PHE A 224 -14.08 -8.39 -6.25
CA PHE A 224 -13.66 -9.53 -5.43
C PHE A 224 -13.98 -10.86 -6.11
N GLU A 225 -13.02 -11.79 -6.13
CA GLU A 225 -13.21 -13.14 -6.69
C GLU A 225 -14.31 -13.89 -5.92
N ALA A 226 -14.17 -13.93 -4.58
CA ALA A 226 -15.14 -14.46 -3.64
C ALA A 226 -15.22 -13.55 -2.42
N LEU A 227 -16.31 -13.64 -1.64
CA LEU A 227 -16.46 -12.92 -0.37
C LEU A 227 -15.74 -13.63 0.78
N ASN A 228 -14.48 -13.95 0.58
CA ASN A 228 -13.61 -14.42 1.63
C ASN A 228 -12.46 -13.45 1.81
N TYR A 229 -11.94 -13.42 3.03
CA TYR A 229 -10.69 -12.76 3.34
C TYR A 229 -9.75 -13.82 3.90
N GLU A 230 -8.47 -13.68 3.59
CA GLU A 230 -7.43 -14.54 4.12
C GLU A 230 -6.82 -13.85 5.35
N THR A 231 -6.68 -14.57 6.46
CA THR A 231 -5.99 -14.05 7.66
C THR A 231 -4.65 -14.75 7.83
N ILE A 232 -3.57 -13.97 7.83
CA ILE A 232 -2.21 -14.47 8.10
C ILE A 232 -1.75 -13.85 9.42
N GLU A 233 -1.82 -14.65 10.48
CA GLU A 233 -1.47 -14.22 11.84
C GLU A 233 -0.21 -14.91 12.35
N GLN A 234 0.72 -14.12 12.90
CA GLN A 234 1.86 -14.64 13.64
C GLN A 234 1.45 -15.00 15.07
N LYS A 235 1.63 -16.26 15.45
CA LYS A 235 1.39 -16.75 16.82
C LYS A 235 2.69 -17.06 17.53
N LYS A 236 2.68 -16.82 18.85
CA LYS A 236 3.80 -17.20 19.72
C LYS A 236 3.88 -18.73 19.73
N ALA A 237 4.98 -19.28 19.25
CA ALA A 237 5.18 -20.73 19.24
C ALA A 237 5.28 -21.31 20.66
N TYR A 238 5.75 -20.50 21.62
CA TYR A 238 5.91 -20.90 23.00
C TYR A 238 5.58 -19.75 23.95
N GLU A 239 4.73 -20.03 24.93
CA GLU A 239 4.31 -19.06 25.94
C GLU A 239 4.90 -19.44 27.31
N VAL A 240 4.93 -18.48 28.23
CA VAL A 240 5.43 -18.70 29.60
C VAL A 240 4.66 -19.82 30.30
N ALA A 241 3.36 -19.98 30.00
CA ALA A 241 2.55 -21.07 30.52
C ALA A 241 3.06 -22.45 30.05
N ALA A 242 3.44 -22.57 28.77
CA ALA A 242 4.04 -23.78 28.24
C ALA A 242 5.42 -24.04 28.87
N LEU A 243 6.22 -22.99 29.08
CA LEU A 243 7.51 -23.08 29.78
C LEU A 243 7.38 -23.66 31.18
N LEU A 244 6.45 -23.13 31.98
CA LEU A 244 6.21 -23.60 33.34
C LEU A 244 5.63 -25.02 33.35
N GLY A 245 4.82 -25.36 32.34
CA GLY A 245 4.29 -26.70 32.13
C GLY A 245 5.40 -27.72 31.86
N ASP A 246 6.34 -27.41 30.97
CA ASP A 246 7.45 -28.30 30.63
C ASP A 246 8.45 -28.44 31.78
N ILE A 247 8.80 -27.34 32.45
CA ILE A 247 9.67 -27.37 33.64
C ILE A 247 9.00 -28.17 34.76
N GLY A 248 7.74 -27.84 35.09
CA GLY A 248 6.99 -28.53 36.13
C GLY A 248 6.78 -30.02 35.82
N GLY A 249 6.51 -30.34 34.56
CA GLY A 249 6.38 -31.71 34.07
C GLY A 249 7.67 -32.51 34.22
N GLN A 250 8.81 -31.94 33.81
CA GLN A 250 10.11 -32.61 33.96
C GLN A 250 10.51 -32.75 35.44
N MET A 251 10.32 -31.71 36.26
CA MET A 251 10.63 -31.76 37.70
C MET A 251 9.76 -32.79 38.43
N GLY A 252 8.46 -32.81 38.13
CA GLY A 252 7.52 -33.78 38.67
C GLY A 252 7.82 -35.21 38.21
N LEU A 253 8.28 -35.41 36.97
CA LEU A 253 8.60 -36.73 36.43
C LEU A 253 9.91 -37.30 36.99
N PHE A 254 10.99 -36.50 37.05
CA PHE A 254 12.32 -37.01 37.43
C PHE A 254 12.56 -37.01 38.94
N ILE A 255 12.11 -35.99 39.65
CA ILE A 255 12.41 -35.81 41.08
C ILE A 255 11.14 -36.05 41.92
N GLY A 256 9.95 -35.96 41.32
CA GLY A 256 8.70 -35.89 42.09
C GLY A 256 8.57 -34.59 42.88
N ALA A 257 9.42 -33.60 42.56
CA ALA A 257 9.47 -32.33 43.26
C ALA A 257 8.50 -31.32 42.64
N SER A 258 7.97 -30.46 43.50
CA SER A 258 7.20 -29.29 43.12
C SER A 258 7.86 -28.04 43.69
N ILE A 259 7.29 -26.87 43.39
CA ILE A 259 7.73 -25.61 44.00
C ILE A 259 7.62 -25.64 45.54
N LEU A 260 6.66 -26.41 46.07
CA LEU A 260 6.50 -26.60 47.52
C LEU A 260 7.68 -27.38 48.11
N THR A 261 8.17 -28.39 47.39
CA THR A 261 9.33 -29.18 47.82
C THR A 261 10.62 -28.34 47.89
N ILE A 262 10.76 -27.36 47.00
CA ILE A 262 11.88 -26.41 47.04
C ILE A 262 11.76 -25.48 48.26
N LEU A 263 10.57 -24.95 48.53
CA LEU A 263 10.33 -24.08 49.68
C LEU A 263 10.59 -24.81 51.01
N GLU A 264 10.18 -26.07 51.12
CA GLU A 264 10.43 -26.92 52.28
C GLU A 264 11.93 -27.12 52.54
N LEU A 265 12.72 -27.29 51.47
CA LEU A 265 14.18 -27.43 51.59
C LEU A 265 14.85 -26.13 52.07
N PHE A 266 14.35 -24.97 51.64
CA PHE A 266 14.84 -23.68 52.12
C PHE A 266 14.49 -23.42 53.58
N ASP A 267 13.28 -23.79 54.01
CA ASP A 267 12.85 -23.66 55.41
C ASP A 267 13.76 -24.47 56.33
N TYR A 268 14.03 -25.73 55.95
CA TYR A 268 14.96 -26.59 56.68
C TYR A 268 16.37 -26.01 56.75
N ILE A 269 16.91 -25.45 55.67
CA ILE A 269 18.25 -24.82 55.67
C ILE A 269 18.28 -23.57 56.54
N TYR A 270 17.18 -22.82 56.62
CA TYR A 270 17.11 -21.59 57.41
C TYR A 270 16.93 -21.86 58.91
N GLU A 271 16.29 -22.98 59.26
CA GLU A 271 16.08 -23.41 60.64
C GLU A 271 17.34 -24.07 61.27
N VAL A 272 18.30 -24.48 60.43
CA VAL A 272 19.62 -25.03 60.83
C VAL A 272 20.66 -23.91 61.03
#